data_AF-A0A345RQF5-F1
#
_entry.id   AF-A0A345RQF5-F1
#
_cell.length_a   1.000
_cell.length_b   1.000
_cell.length_c   1.000
_cell.angle_alpha   90.00
_cell.angle_beta   90.00
_cell.angle_gamma   90.00
#
_symmetry.space_group_name_H-M   'P 1'
#
loop_
_entity.id
_entity.type
_entity.pdbx_description
1 polymer ?
#
loop_
_entity_poly.entity_id
_entity_poly.type
_entity_poly.pdbx_seq_one_letter_code
_entity_poly.pdbx_strand_id
1 'polypeptide(L)'
;MNRHCLLVLMLVLSLAGCQSHQRAQLQEPESRTGAVSTASSTAQSGPQVVADLTARYNDVRINCGTPSTPAFLCRGIVLRSTVPGPGYSTWNPSPHSVTSGGVSFSFLGKDSKFQKLVFGQNSGFIFYPVLANPVGKLKIEILCAYPIDGWTQLRDKPGCGAHPYFPTQSRRCQSMGISTAEQWMTHWRAAPSSPSAYQCSFDVRDNMNNLGADSFYQSIRARSLLGAAWFPQQNELILATWPQNVPTQLPIQAFFYVENGLANAQHDQRDFYSKTGGMVVPIIKITLPATQTANATFAFNLADQVR
;
A
#
# COMPACT_ATOMS: atom_id res chain seq x y z
N MET A 1 45.15 -53.05 59.54
CA MET A 1 45.04 -54.48 59.19
C MET A 1 45.60 -54.71 57.79
N ASN A 2 46.84 -55.24 57.74
CA ASN A 2 47.33 -56.27 56.83
C ASN A 2 46.56 -56.54 55.52
N ARG A 3 47.20 -56.35 54.35
CA ARG A 3 47.80 -57.45 53.55
C ARG A 3 48.25 -57.00 52.15
N HIS A 4 49.49 -57.35 51.81
CA HIS A 4 49.99 -57.51 50.46
C HIS A 4 49.46 -58.80 49.80
N CYS A 5 49.24 -58.76 48.47
CA CYS A 5 49.40 -59.86 47.49
C CYS A 5 49.22 -59.24 46.08
N LEU A 6 50.21 -59.18 45.17
CA LEU A 6 50.70 -60.25 44.25
C LEU A 6 49.52 -60.93 43.50
N LEU A 7 49.42 -61.04 42.17
CA LEU A 7 50.37 -61.32 41.07
C LEU A 7 49.58 -61.10 39.74
N VAL A 8 50.16 -60.43 38.72
CA VAL A 8 50.63 -61.01 37.43
C VAL A 8 49.54 -61.42 36.41
N LEU A 9 49.60 -60.90 35.16
CA LEU A 9 50.02 -61.63 33.93
C LEU A 9 49.59 -60.91 32.61
N MET A 10 50.49 -60.97 31.62
CA MET A 10 50.32 -60.95 30.14
C MET A 10 50.17 -59.64 29.33
N LEU A 11 51.32 -59.29 28.72
CA LEU A 11 51.56 -58.93 27.32
C LEU A 11 50.41 -59.10 26.31
N VAL A 12 50.17 -58.06 25.50
CA VAL A 12 50.03 -58.17 24.03
C VAL A 12 50.71 -56.97 23.37
N LEU A 13 51.64 -57.26 22.45
CA LEU A 13 52.30 -56.31 21.54
C LEU A 13 51.35 -55.89 20.40
N SER A 14 51.38 -54.62 19.98
CA SER A 14 51.56 -54.24 18.56
C SER A 14 51.70 -52.72 18.36
N LEU A 15 52.95 -52.33 18.16
CA LEU A 15 53.53 -51.35 17.22
C LEU A 15 52.66 -50.30 16.51
N ALA A 16 53.20 -49.07 16.62
CA ALA A 16 53.50 -48.09 15.56
C ALA A 16 52.47 -46.98 15.26
N GLY A 17 52.96 -45.74 15.39
CA GLY A 17 52.43 -44.57 14.69
C GLY A 17 52.46 -43.26 15.49
N CYS A 18 53.64 -42.68 15.73
CA CYS A 18 53.76 -41.32 16.28
C CYS A 18 53.33 -40.29 15.21
N GLN A 19 52.33 -39.45 15.50
CA GLN A 19 52.08 -38.21 14.76
C GLN A 19 52.68 -37.03 15.53
N SER A 20 53.62 -36.34 14.90
CA SER A 20 54.14 -35.05 15.34
C SER A 20 53.21 -33.92 14.88
N HIS A 21 52.77 -33.09 15.82
CA HIS A 21 52.09 -31.84 15.55
C HIS A 21 53.07 -30.82 14.96
N GLN A 22 52.81 -30.33 13.75
CA GLN A 22 53.55 -29.23 13.15
C GLN A 22 52.63 -28.00 13.05
N ARG A 23 53.09 -26.92 13.67
CA ARG A 23 52.49 -25.58 13.65
C ARG A 23 52.97 -24.89 12.37
N ALA A 24 52.06 -24.31 11.59
CA ALA A 24 52.39 -23.49 10.43
C ALA A 24 51.86 -22.06 10.61
N GLN A 25 52.74 -21.08 10.41
CA GLN A 25 52.46 -19.64 10.36
C GLN A 25 52.17 -19.20 8.91
N LEU A 26 51.31 -18.17 8.81
CA LEU A 26 51.25 -17.05 7.84
C LEU A 26 51.00 -17.33 6.34
N GLN A 27 49.88 -16.79 5.85
CA GLN A 27 49.73 -16.31 4.47
C GLN A 27 48.67 -15.19 4.41
N GLU A 28 49.08 -13.96 4.09
CA GLU A 28 48.16 -12.90 3.66
C GLU A 28 47.58 -13.25 2.28
N PRO A 29 46.28 -13.01 2.03
CA PRO A 29 45.77 -12.93 0.67
C PRO A 29 45.43 -11.48 0.28
N GLU A 30 45.81 -11.20 -0.95
CA GLU A 30 45.69 -9.95 -1.69
C GLU A 30 44.27 -9.36 -1.74
N SER A 31 44.28 -8.03 -1.84
CA SER A 31 43.25 -7.15 -2.41
C SER A 31 42.18 -7.85 -3.25
N ARG A 32 40.99 -8.00 -2.69
CA ARG A 32 39.75 -7.92 -3.46
C ARG A 32 39.13 -6.58 -3.16
N THR A 33 39.31 -5.65 -4.10
CA THR A 33 38.38 -4.55 -4.32
C THR A 33 36.99 -5.19 -4.41
N GLY A 34 36.25 -5.12 -3.30
CA GLY A 34 34.86 -5.53 -3.26
C GLY A 34 34.14 -4.67 -4.28
N ALA A 35 33.74 -5.28 -5.39
CA ALA A 35 32.71 -4.72 -6.24
C ALA A 35 31.52 -4.46 -5.32
N VAL A 36 31.32 -3.19 -4.99
CA VAL A 36 30.08 -2.71 -4.42
C VAL A 36 29.05 -3.08 -5.47
N SER A 37 28.34 -4.20 -5.25
CA SER A 37 27.08 -4.45 -5.90
C SER A 37 26.19 -3.30 -5.49
N THR A 38 26.22 -2.24 -6.30
CA THR A 38 25.14 -1.28 -6.37
C THR A 38 23.94 -2.12 -6.73
N ALA A 39 23.13 -2.45 -5.73
CA ALA A 39 21.79 -2.93 -5.94
C ALA A 39 21.07 -1.79 -6.68
N SER A 40 21.21 -1.78 -8.00
CA SER A 40 20.34 -1.02 -8.87
C SER A 40 18.95 -1.55 -8.55
N SER A 41 18.17 -0.76 -7.81
CA SER A 41 16.77 -1.07 -7.57
C SER A 41 16.09 -1.00 -8.93
N THR A 42 16.12 -2.11 -9.66
CA THR A 42 15.52 -2.19 -10.98
C THR A 42 14.04 -1.95 -10.81
N ALA A 43 13.57 -0.82 -11.33
CA ALA A 43 12.14 -0.53 -11.41
C ALA A 43 11.43 -1.72 -12.05
N GLN A 44 10.27 -2.12 -11.51
CA GLN A 44 9.52 -3.24 -12.05
C GLN A 44 9.16 -2.96 -13.51
N SER A 45 9.33 -3.97 -14.38
CA SER A 45 8.82 -3.89 -15.74
C SER A 45 7.29 -3.81 -15.75
N GLY A 46 6.71 -3.25 -16.81
CA GLY A 46 5.25 -3.17 -16.98
C GLY A 46 4.51 -4.50 -16.75
N PRO A 47 4.95 -5.63 -17.34
CA PRO A 47 4.37 -6.94 -17.08
C PRO A 47 4.49 -7.39 -15.61
N GLN A 48 5.59 -7.09 -14.92
CA GLN A 48 5.74 -7.39 -13.49
C GLN A 48 4.77 -6.58 -12.63
N VAL A 49 4.56 -5.29 -12.98
CA VAL A 49 3.56 -4.46 -12.31
C VAL A 49 2.15 -5.03 -12.53
N VAL A 50 1.79 -5.46 -13.75
CA VAL A 50 0.48 -6.10 -14.01
C VAL A 50 0.28 -7.36 -13.16
N ALA A 51 1.29 -8.23 -13.07
CA ALA A 51 1.22 -9.45 -12.27
C ALA A 51 1.04 -9.14 -10.78
N ASP A 52 1.79 -8.16 -10.26
CA ASP A 52 1.69 -7.71 -8.87
C ASP A 52 0.33 -7.08 -8.55
N LEU A 53 -0.18 -6.18 -9.41
CA LEU A 53 -1.50 -5.58 -9.26
C LEU A 53 -2.61 -6.65 -9.28
N THR A 54 -2.51 -7.63 -10.19
CA THR A 54 -3.49 -8.72 -10.29
C THR A 54 -3.46 -9.60 -9.04
N ALA A 55 -2.29 -9.94 -8.52
CA ALA A 55 -2.16 -10.72 -7.29
C ALA A 55 -2.75 -9.98 -6.09
N ARG A 56 -2.40 -8.70 -5.90
CA ARG A 56 -2.90 -7.88 -4.79
C ARG A 56 -4.40 -7.59 -4.87
N TYR A 57 -4.94 -7.41 -6.07
CA TYR A 57 -6.38 -7.26 -6.26
C TYR A 57 -7.15 -8.52 -5.84
N ASN A 58 -6.63 -9.71 -6.17
CA ASN A 58 -7.30 -10.99 -5.89
C ASN A 58 -7.13 -11.48 -4.45
N ASP A 59 -6.15 -10.95 -3.72
CA ASP A 59 -5.95 -11.25 -2.30
C ASP A 59 -7.07 -10.64 -1.45
N VAL A 60 -7.69 -11.45 -0.59
CA VAL A 60 -8.80 -11.08 0.29
C VAL A 60 -8.47 -11.28 1.78
N ARG A 61 -7.19 -11.45 2.12
CA ARG A 61 -6.75 -11.52 3.53
C ARG A 61 -7.18 -10.27 4.30
N ILE A 62 -7.62 -10.45 5.54
CA ILE A 62 -8.13 -9.33 6.36
C ILE A 62 -7.02 -8.38 6.82
N ASN A 63 -5.78 -8.87 6.90
CA ASN A 63 -4.60 -8.15 7.36
C ASN A 63 -3.33 -8.73 6.72
N CYS A 64 -2.18 -8.14 7.02
CA CYS A 64 -0.88 -8.55 6.47
C CYS A 64 -0.09 -9.46 7.41
N GLY A 65 -0.78 -10.25 8.23
CA GLY A 65 -0.21 -11.26 9.12
C GLY A 65 -0.44 -10.99 10.61
N THR A 66 -0.76 -9.75 11.00
CA THR A 66 -1.05 -9.37 12.39
C THR A 66 -2.23 -8.41 12.50
N PRO A 67 -2.89 -8.30 13.68
CA PRO A 67 -3.93 -7.29 13.92
C PRO A 67 -3.44 -5.84 13.80
N SER A 68 -2.14 -5.60 13.93
CA SER A 68 -1.51 -4.29 13.75
C SER A 68 -1.13 -3.95 12.32
N THR A 69 -1.38 -4.85 11.35
CA THR A 69 -1.00 -4.65 9.95
C THR A 69 -2.22 -4.67 9.01
N PRO A 70 -2.94 -3.55 8.85
CA PRO A 70 -4.09 -3.45 7.95
C PRO A 70 -3.79 -3.92 6.53
N ALA A 71 -4.79 -4.51 5.86
CA ALA A 71 -4.61 -5.14 4.55
C ALA A 71 -4.03 -4.22 3.46
N PHE A 72 -4.27 -2.90 3.50
CA PHE A 72 -3.68 -1.95 2.54
C PHE A 72 -2.14 -1.91 2.56
N LEU A 73 -1.51 -2.44 3.60
CA LEU A 73 -0.05 -2.48 3.72
C LEU A 73 0.59 -3.51 2.78
N CYS A 74 -0.16 -4.51 2.30
CA CYS A 74 0.37 -5.60 1.48
C CYS A 74 -0.52 -6.01 0.29
N ARG A 75 -1.81 -5.63 0.30
CA ARG A 75 -2.76 -6.03 -0.74
C ARG A 75 -3.71 -4.90 -1.15
N GLY A 76 -4.51 -5.18 -2.17
CA GLY A 76 -5.33 -4.19 -2.84
C GLY A 76 -4.49 -3.13 -3.57
N ILE A 77 -5.20 -2.27 -4.30
CA ILE A 77 -4.62 -1.20 -5.08
C ILE A 77 -5.01 0.13 -4.44
N VAL A 78 -4.02 0.84 -3.90
CA VAL A 78 -4.18 2.22 -3.40
C VAL A 78 -3.88 3.15 -4.57
N LEU A 79 -4.93 3.76 -5.13
CA LEU A 79 -4.84 4.58 -6.35
C LEU A 79 -5.46 5.94 -6.12
N ARG A 80 -4.91 6.97 -6.74
CA ARG A 80 -5.48 8.31 -6.76
C ARG A 80 -5.74 8.70 -8.19
N SER A 81 -6.98 9.05 -8.49
CA SER A 81 -7.30 9.69 -9.76
C SER A 81 -6.91 11.16 -9.72
N THR A 82 -6.44 11.66 -10.86
CA THR A 82 -6.01 13.05 -11.04
C THR A 82 -6.34 13.54 -12.43
N VAL A 83 -6.29 14.85 -12.60
CA VAL A 83 -6.36 15.52 -13.90
C VAL A 83 -5.07 16.33 -14.03
N PRO A 84 -4.16 15.99 -14.97
CA PRO A 84 -2.96 16.76 -15.19
C PRO A 84 -3.30 18.18 -15.65
N GLY A 85 -2.46 19.14 -15.27
CA GLY A 85 -2.61 20.54 -15.62
C GLY A 85 -1.32 21.32 -15.41
N PRO A 86 -1.25 22.59 -15.87
CA PRO A 86 0.00 23.34 -15.91
C PRO A 86 0.52 23.82 -14.55
N GLY A 87 -0.30 23.78 -13.49
CA GLY A 87 0.02 24.42 -12.21
C GLY A 87 0.97 23.64 -11.31
N TYR A 88 0.88 22.30 -11.31
CA TYR A 88 1.71 21.41 -10.49
C TYR A 88 1.61 19.97 -11.01
N SER A 89 2.65 19.17 -10.76
CA SER A 89 2.63 17.74 -11.12
C SER A 89 1.55 16.98 -10.36
N THR A 90 0.83 16.09 -11.05
CA THR A 90 -0.28 15.27 -10.53
C THR A 90 -0.04 14.64 -9.14
N TRP A 91 1.18 14.23 -8.84
CA TRP A 91 1.56 13.57 -7.58
C TRP A 91 1.90 14.53 -6.43
N ASN A 92 1.87 15.85 -6.66
CA ASN A 92 2.02 16.82 -5.58
C ASN A 92 0.69 16.99 -4.84
N PRO A 93 0.70 17.11 -3.50
CA PRO A 93 -0.52 17.47 -2.77
C PRO A 93 -1.05 18.81 -3.28
N SER A 94 -2.36 18.89 -3.53
CA SER A 94 -2.99 20.15 -3.96
C SER A 94 -2.89 21.22 -2.85
N PRO A 95 -3.11 22.51 -3.14
CA PRO A 95 -3.15 23.56 -2.11
C PRO A 95 -4.12 23.26 -0.96
N HIS A 96 -5.28 22.66 -1.30
CA HIS A 96 -6.23 22.19 -0.30
C HIS A 96 -5.62 21.06 0.56
N SER A 97 -5.02 20.05 -0.06
CA SER A 97 -4.36 18.96 0.68
C SER A 97 -3.24 19.46 1.57
N VAL A 98 -2.39 20.38 1.12
CA VAL A 98 -1.36 21.01 1.96
C VAL A 98 -1.97 21.70 3.19
N THR A 99 -3.11 22.36 3.01
CA THR A 99 -3.81 23.07 4.10
C THR A 99 -4.51 22.13 5.07
N SER A 100 -5.11 21.05 4.57
CA SER A 100 -5.84 20.07 5.38
C SER A 100 -4.91 19.06 6.05
N GLY A 101 -3.79 18.71 5.41
CA GLY A 101 -2.91 17.61 5.82
C GLY A 101 -3.34 16.26 5.27
N GLY A 102 -4.34 16.20 4.38
CA GLY A 102 -4.89 14.96 3.82
C GLY A 102 -4.95 14.93 2.29
N VAL A 103 -4.66 13.76 1.72
CA VAL A 103 -4.75 13.49 0.28
C VAL A 103 -5.68 12.29 0.05
N SER A 104 -6.71 12.50 -0.77
CA SER A 104 -7.71 11.48 -1.09
C SER A 104 -7.18 10.42 -2.08
N PHE A 105 -7.42 9.15 -1.77
CA PHE A 105 -7.16 7.97 -2.60
C PHE A 105 -8.38 7.07 -2.58
N SER A 106 -8.39 6.04 -3.43
CA SER A 106 -9.33 4.92 -3.35
C SER A 106 -8.57 3.62 -3.11
N PHE A 107 -9.26 2.64 -2.53
CA PHE A 107 -8.78 1.28 -2.35
C PHE A 107 -9.57 0.33 -3.25
N LEU A 108 -8.92 -0.25 -4.25
CA LEU A 108 -9.54 -1.23 -5.14
C LEU A 108 -9.06 -2.64 -4.78
N GLY A 109 -10.00 -3.50 -4.40
CA GLY A 109 -9.76 -4.93 -4.15
C GLY A 109 -10.93 -5.77 -4.62
N LYS A 110 -10.76 -7.08 -4.75
CA LYS A 110 -11.82 -8.01 -5.15
C LYS A 110 -13.02 -7.99 -4.19
N ASP A 111 -12.81 -7.60 -2.94
CA ASP A 111 -13.80 -7.42 -1.88
C ASP A 111 -14.22 -5.96 -1.66
N SER A 112 -13.64 -5.00 -2.40
CA SER A 112 -13.93 -3.56 -2.30
C SER A 112 -13.94 -2.92 -3.69
N LYS A 113 -14.94 -3.29 -4.50
CA LYS A 113 -15.05 -2.87 -5.90
C LYS A 113 -15.87 -1.58 -6.07
N PHE A 114 -15.59 -0.85 -7.14
CA PHE A 114 -16.37 0.30 -7.61
C PHE A 114 -16.31 0.43 -9.14
N GLN A 115 -17.33 1.05 -9.73
CA GLN A 115 -17.48 1.12 -11.19
C GLN A 115 -16.73 2.29 -11.84
N LYS A 116 -16.51 3.41 -11.11
CA LYS A 116 -15.89 4.63 -11.65
C LYS A 116 -15.05 5.36 -10.61
N LEU A 117 -14.20 6.27 -11.08
CA LEU A 117 -13.40 7.17 -10.24
C LEU A 117 -14.18 8.43 -9.87
N VAL A 118 -13.69 9.15 -8.87
CA VAL A 118 -14.30 10.41 -8.42
C VAL A 118 -14.39 11.43 -9.57
N PHE A 119 -15.51 12.16 -9.63
CA PHE A 119 -15.80 13.18 -10.63
C PHE A 119 -15.69 12.74 -12.10
N GLY A 120 -15.77 11.43 -12.39
CA GLY A 120 -15.59 10.92 -13.76
C GLY A 120 -14.16 11.09 -14.29
N GLN A 121 -13.19 11.27 -13.40
CA GLN A 121 -11.77 11.26 -13.78
C GLN A 121 -11.40 9.90 -14.39
N ASN A 122 -10.40 9.89 -15.25
CA ASN A 122 -10.06 8.73 -16.07
C ASN A 122 -8.57 8.35 -16.03
N SER A 123 -7.77 8.99 -15.17
CA SER A 123 -6.33 8.75 -15.05
C SER A 123 -5.84 9.01 -13.65
N GLY A 124 -4.61 8.58 -13.35
CA GLY A 124 -3.91 8.96 -12.14
C GLY A 124 -2.71 8.08 -11.86
N PHE A 125 -2.42 7.82 -10.59
CA PHE A 125 -1.29 7.00 -10.18
C PHE A 125 -1.63 6.00 -9.06
N ILE A 126 -0.84 4.93 -9.00
CA ILE A 126 -0.92 3.87 -8.00
C ILE A 126 0.33 3.93 -7.13
N PHE A 127 0.15 3.81 -5.82
CA PHE A 127 1.26 3.58 -4.91
C PHE A 127 1.59 2.09 -4.74
N TYR A 128 2.87 1.82 -4.53
CA TYR A 128 3.32 0.56 -3.93
C TYR A 128 2.60 0.33 -2.60
N PRO A 129 2.32 -0.94 -2.24
CA PRO A 129 1.85 -1.24 -0.89
C PRO A 129 3.02 -0.99 0.08
N VAL A 130 2.73 -0.42 1.25
CA VAL A 130 3.75 0.11 2.17
C VAL A 130 4.84 -0.93 2.54
N LEU A 131 4.47 -2.20 2.69
CA LEU A 131 5.42 -3.28 3.04
C LEU A 131 6.25 -3.79 1.86
N ALA A 132 5.88 -3.44 0.63
CA ALA A 132 6.67 -3.71 -0.58
C ALA A 132 7.23 -2.43 -1.22
N ASN A 133 7.22 -1.31 -0.48
CA ASN A 133 7.84 -0.07 -0.94
C ASN A 133 9.32 -0.31 -1.28
N PRO A 134 9.80 0.15 -2.46
CA PRO A 134 11.22 0.14 -2.76
C PRO A 134 12.02 0.93 -1.71
N VAL A 135 13.29 0.56 -1.54
CA VAL A 135 14.21 1.25 -0.63
C VAL A 135 14.28 2.75 -0.99
N GLY A 136 14.30 3.61 0.04
CA GLY A 136 14.39 5.06 -0.13
C GLY A 136 13.06 5.76 -0.48
N LYS A 137 11.94 5.03 -0.58
CA LYS A 137 10.62 5.62 -0.78
C LYS A 137 9.94 6.01 0.54
N LEU A 138 9.18 7.10 0.52
CA LEU A 138 8.36 7.53 1.65
C LEU A 138 7.32 6.45 2.00
N LYS A 139 7.13 6.23 3.30
CA LYS A 139 6.01 5.45 3.84
C LYS A 139 4.91 6.43 4.23
N ILE A 140 3.95 6.62 3.33
CA ILE A 140 2.85 7.58 3.53
C ILE A 140 1.77 6.90 4.37
N GLU A 141 1.43 7.50 5.52
CA GLU A 141 0.41 6.96 6.43
C GLU A 141 -0.99 7.08 5.82
N ILE A 142 -1.81 6.03 5.97
CA ILE A 142 -3.25 6.07 5.70
C ILE A 142 -3.95 6.38 7.01
N LEU A 143 -4.72 7.47 7.04
CA LEU A 143 -5.26 8.08 8.25
C LEU A 143 -6.70 7.66 8.56
N CYS A 144 -7.50 7.41 7.52
CA CYS A 144 -8.85 6.89 7.66
C CYS A 144 -9.35 6.27 6.35
N ALA A 145 -10.41 5.47 6.47
CA ALA A 145 -11.12 4.86 5.36
C ALA A 145 -12.63 5.15 5.44
N TYR A 146 -13.23 5.48 4.31
CA TYR A 146 -14.66 5.65 4.10
C TYR A 146 -15.19 4.58 3.15
N PRO A 147 -16.29 3.89 3.46
CA PRO A 147 -16.90 2.90 2.55
C PRO A 147 -17.38 3.47 1.21
N ILE A 148 -17.63 4.78 1.13
CA ILE A 148 -17.90 5.53 -0.10
C ILE A 148 -17.18 6.88 -0.05
N ASP A 149 -17.34 7.73 -1.07
CA ASP A 149 -16.92 9.14 -1.03
C ASP A 149 -17.40 9.84 0.27
N GLY A 150 -16.43 10.35 1.03
CA GLY A 150 -16.61 11.00 2.31
C GLY A 150 -16.93 12.49 2.22
N TRP A 151 -16.84 13.13 1.05
CA TRP A 151 -16.87 14.61 0.93
C TRP A 151 -15.79 15.26 1.80
N THR A 152 -14.59 14.71 1.72
CA THR A 152 -13.49 14.99 2.66
C THR A 152 -12.96 16.43 2.58
N GLN A 153 -13.23 17.15 1.50
CA GLN A 153 -12.84 18.55 1.33
C GLN A 153 -13.41 19.49 2.42
N LEU A 154 -14.60 19.18 2.94
CA LEU A 154 -15.27 20.03 3.94
C LEU A 154 -15.09 19.52 5.37
N ARG A 155 -14.46 18.35 5.55
CA ARG A 155 -14.33 17.72 6.87
C ARG A 155 -13.21 18.35 7.68
N ASP A 156 -13.35 18.24 9.01
CA ASP A 156 -12.28 18.59 9.94
C ASP A 156 -10.97 17.92 9.54
N LYS A 157 -9.89 18.70 9.64
CA LYS A 157 -8.54 18.29 9.23
C LYS A 157 -8.14 16.97 9.93
N PRO A 158 -7.55 16.01 9.21
CA PRO A 158 -7.07 16.09 7.83
C PRO A 158 -8.06 15.65 6.75
N GLY A 159 -9.36 15.68 7.04
CA GLY A 159 -10.41 15.12 6.17
C GLY A 159 -11.01 13.82 6.72
N CYS A 160 -10.61 13.41 7.93
CA CYS A 160 -11.12 12.24 8.64
C CYS A 160 -12.08 12.58 9.79
N GLY A 161 -12.30 13.85 10.06
CA GLY A 161 -13.14 14.30 11.17
C GLY A 161 -14.57 14.60 10.72
N ALA A 162 -15.25 15.42 11.52
CA ALA A 162 -16.64 15.74 11.29
C ALA A 162 -16.81 16.59 10.02
N HIS A 163 -17.90 16.34 9.30
CA HIS A 163 -18.42 17.22 8.27
C HIS A 163 -19.29 18.31 8.92
N PRO A 164 -19.21 19.58 8.46
CA PRO A 164 -19.93 20.71 9.07
C PRO A 164 -21.45 20.55 9.05
N TYR A 165 -22.00 19.80 8.10
CA TYR A 165 -23.44 19.48 8.05
C TYR A 165 -23.89 18.55 9.18
N PHE A 166 -22.97 17.75 9.74
CA PHE A 166 -23.28 16.72 10.75
C PHE A 166 -22.15 16.63 11.79
N PRO A 167 -21.89 17.71 12.57
CA PRO A 167 -20.68 17.88 13.37
C PRO A 167 -20.50 16.84 14.49
N THR A 168 -21.57 16.17 14.90
CA THR A 168 -21.54 15.12 15.93
C THR A 168 -21.70 13.71 15.36
N GLN A 169 -22.39 13.56 14.23
CA GLN A 169 -22.73 12.27 13.62
C GLN A 169 -21.70 11.78 12.58
N SER A 170 -20.81 12.64 12.12
CA SER A 170 -19.89 12.29 11.01
C SER A 170 -18.42 12.24 11.42
N ARG A 171 -18.14 12.11 12.72
CA ARG A 171 -16.78 12.02 13.28
C ARG A 171 -16.09 10.70 12.89
N ARG A 172 -14.93 10.40 13.47
CA ARG A 172 -14.33 9.06 13.38
C ARG A 172 -15.25 8.04 14.05
N CYS A 173 -15.49 6.91 13.41
CA CYS A 173 -16.43 5.88 13.88
C CYS A 173 -16.12 5.43 15.31
N GLN A 174 -14.83 5.22 15.62
CA GLN A 174 -14.38 4.80 16.95
C GLN A 174 -14.73 5.80 18.06
N SER A 175 -14.71 7.11 17.75
CA SER A 175 -15.11 8.15 18.72
C SER A 175 -16.61 8.18 18.98
N MET A 176 -17.39 7.47 18.18
CA MET A 176 -18.85 7.36 18.28
C MET A 176 -19.30 5.97 18.77
N GLY A 177 -18.37 5.10 19.14
CA GLY A 177 -18.68 3.71 19.52
C GLY A 177 -19.08 2.82 18.34
N ILE A 178 -18.79 3.24 17.10
CA ILE A 178 -19.01 2.43 15.89
C ILE A 178 -17.69 1.73 15.55
N SER A 179 -17.68 0.41 15.64
CA SER A 179 -16.52 -0.43 15.33
C SER A 179 -16.82 -1.52 14.31
N THR A 180 -18.07 -1.80 13.95
CA THR A 180 -18.42 -2.84 12.95
C THR A 180 -19.09 -2.27 11.71
N ALA A 181 -19.02 -3.02 10.62
CA ALA A 181 -19.74 -2.70 9.39
C ALA A 181 -21.26 -2.63 9.59
N GLU A 182 -21.83 -3.49 10.44
CA GLU A 182 -23.25 -3.49 10.78
C GLU A 182 -23.65 -2.21 11.53
N GLN A 183 -22.84 -1.80 12.52
CA GLN A 183 -23.07 -0.55 13.23
C GLN A 183 -22.95 0.65 12.28
N TRP A 184 -21.96 0.63 11.39
CA TRP A 184 -21.81 1.65 10.36
C TRP A 184 -23.03 1.68 9.42
N MET A 185 -23.57 0.53 9.01
CA MET A 185 -24.79 0.46 8.18
C MET A 185 -26.02 0.98 8.91
N THR A 186 -26.17 0.69 10.20
CA THR A 186 -27.25 1.25 11.03
C THR A 186 -27.13 2.77 11.12
N HIS A 187 -25.92 3.28 11.37
CA HIS A 187 -25.64 4.72 11.36
C HIS A 187 -25.95 5.35 10.00
N TRP A 188 -25.39 4.78 8.93
CA TRP A 188 -25.57 5.24 7.56
C TRP A 188 -27.04 5.35 7.15
N ARG A 189 -27.86 4.36 7.50
CA ARG A 189 -29.31 4.35 7.20
C ARG A 189 -30.11 5.36 8.01
N ALA A 190 -29.56 5.85 9.12
CA ALA A 190 -30.18 6.90 9.93
C ALA A 190 -29.90 8.32 9.38
N ALA A 191 -29.13 8.46 8.30
CA ALA A 191 -28.84 9.76 7.70
C ALA A 191 -30.14 10.47 7.26
N PRO A 192 -30.44 11.68 7.77
CA PRO A 192 -31.65 12.41 7.38
C PRO A 192 -31.54 12.98 5.96
N SER A 193 -30.31 13.23 5.50
CA SER A 193 -29.96 13.67 4.14
C SER A 193 -28.46 13.47 3.91
N SER A 194 -28.01 13.62 2.66
CA SER A 194 -26.59 13.73 2.30
C SER A 194 -25.70 12.66 2.96
N PRO A 195 -25.93 11.37 2.70
CA PRO A 195 -25.37 10.32 3.53
C PRO A 195 -23.82 10.29 3.43
N SER A 196 -23.23 10.71 2.30
CA SER A 196 -21.78 10.95 2.18
C SER A 196 -21.20 11.89 3.24
N ALA A 197 -21.94 12.96 3.60
CA ALA A 197 -21.56 13.88 4.66
C ALA A 197 -21.88 13.31 6.06
N TYR A 198 -22.93 12.50 6.20
CA TYR A 198 -23.39 11.95 7.47
C TYR A 198 -22.51 10.82 8.01
N GLN A 199 -21.90 10.02 7.12
CA GLN A 199 -21.10 8.87 7.53
C GLN A 199 -19.91 9.24 8.44
N CYS A 200 -19.56 8.30 9.31
CA CYS A 200 -18.31 8.32 10.05
C CYS A 200 -17.17 7.68 9.23
N SER A 201 -15.92 8.02 9.56
CA SER A 201 -14.71 7.42 8.96
C SER A 201 -14.12 6.35 9.87
N PHE A 202 -13.67 5.22 9.33
CA PHE A 202 -12.89 4.25 10.11
C PHE A 202 -11.46 4.78 10.34
N ASP A 203 -11.03 4.86 11.60
CA ASP A 203 -9.66 5.22 11.97
C ASP A 203 -8.70 4.05 11.73
N VAL A 204 -7.69 4.27 10.90
CA VAL A 204 -6.73 3.22 10.50
C VAL A 204 -5.28 3.67 10.68
N ARG A 205 -5.07 4.75 11.45
CA ARG A 205 -3.75 5.26 11.82
C ARG A 205 -2.93 4.21 12.55
N ASP A 206 -1.62 4.34 12.47
CA ASP A 206 -0.69 3.39 13.11
C ASP A 206 -0.92 3.32 14.64
N ASN A 207 -1.34 4.43 15.25
CA ASN A 207 -1.66 4.50 16.68
C ASN A 207 -2.88 3.67 17.11
N MET A 208 -3.69 3.18 16.16
CA MET A 208 -4.75 2.21 16.44
C MET A 208 -4.18 0.83 16.79
N ASN A 209 -2.91 0.57 16.45
CA ASN A 209 -2.20 -0.66 16.75
C ASN A 209 -3.05 -1.89 16.36
N ASN A 210 -3.30 -2.82 17.28
CA ASN A 210 -4.07 -4.04 17.03
C ASN A 210 -5.53 -3.83 16.59
N LEU A 211 -6.07 -2.61 16.70
CA LEU A 211 -7.40 -2.27 16.20
C LEU A 211 -7.38 -1.78 14.75
N GLY A 212 -6.23 -1.39 14.21
CA GLY A 212 -6.12 -0.78 12.89
C GLY A 212 -6.56 -1.74 11.78
N ALA A 213 -6.14 -3.01 11.84
CA ALA A 213 -6.48 -3.95 10.78
C ALA A 213 -7.97 -4.31 10.77
N ASP A 214 -8.57 -4.53 11.95
CA ASP A 214 -10.03 -4.76 12.03
C ASP A 214 -10.78 -3.52 11.56
N SER A 215 -10.43 -2.33 12.04
CA SER A 215 -11.05 -1.07 11.60
C SER A 215 -11.06 -0.90 10.08
N PHE A 216 -9.93 -1.16 9.42
CA PHE A 216 -9.87 -1.12 7.96
C PHE A 216 -10.74 -2.22 7.31
N TYR A 217 -10.69 -3.44 7.84
CA TYR A 217 -11.51 -4.55 7.35
C TYR A 217 -13.02 -4.25 7.48
N GLN A 218 -13.46 -3.60 8.55
CA GLN A 218 -14.86 -3.20 8.74
C GLN A 218 -15.30 -2.14 7.71
N SER A 219 -14.37 -1.29 7.23
CA SER A 219 -14.65 -0.39 6.10
C SER A 219 -14.91 -1.16 4.79
N ILE A 220 -14.16 -2.24 4.52
CA ILE A 220 -14.37 -3.13 3.36
C ILE A 220 -15.70 -3.89 3.50
N ARG A 221 -16.01 -4.40 4.69
CA ARG A 221 -17.30 -5.05 4.96
C ARG A 221 -18.47 -4.09 4.76
N ALA A 222 -18.38 -2.86 5.27
CA ALA A 222 -19.40 -1.83 5.07
C ALA A 222 -19.59 -1.50 3.58
N ARG A 223 -18.50 -1.42 2.81
CA ARG A 223 -18.55 -1.28 1.35
C ARG A 223 -19.36 -2.41 0.69
N SER A 224 -19.14 -3.65 1.12
CA SER A 224 -19.88 -4.81 0.62
C SER A 224 -21.38 -4.74 0.97
N LEU A 225 -21.70 -4.38 2.22
CA LEU A 225 -23.09 -4.28 2.71
C LEU A 225 -23.93 -3.18 2.04
N LEU A 226 -23.30 -2.16 1.48
CA LEU A 226 -24.01 -1.13 0.70
C LEU A 226 -24.61 -1.66 -0.61
N GLY A 227 -24.11 -2.79 -1.12
CA GLY A 227 -24.68 -3.50 -2.26
C GLY A 227 -24.68 -2.73 -3.58
N ALA A 228 -25.54 -3.15 -4.51
CA ALA A 228 -25.58 -2.66 -5.89
C ALA A 228 -25.85 -1.15 -5.99
N ALA A 229 -26.60 -0.57 -5.05
CA ALA A 229 -26.98 0.84 -5.07
C ALA A 229 -25.76 1.78 -4.98
N TRP A 230 -24.69 1.38 -4.29
CA TRP A 230 -23.50 2.20 -4.09
C TRP A 230 -22.25 1.66 -4.80
N PHE A 231 -22.38 0.53 -5.50
CA PHE A 231 -21.35 0.01 -6.38
C PHE A 231 -20.87 1.04 -7.44
N PRO A 232 -21.75 1.87 -8.04
CA PRO A 232 -21.31 2.87 -9.02
C PRO A 232 -20.37 3.96 -8.48
N GLN A 233 -20.25 4.13 -7.17
CA GLN A 233 -19.44 5.19 -6.56
C GLN A 233 -18.17 4.60 -5.93
N GLN A 234 -17.05 5.31 -6.00
CA GLN A 234 -15.80 4.91 -5.35
C GLN A 234 -15.87 4.95 -3.81
N ASN A 235 -14.99 4.21 -3.15
CA ASN A 235 -14.64 4.42 -1.75
C ASN A 235 -13.54 5.50 -1.62
N GLU A 236 -13.22 5.87 -0.39
CA GLU A 236 -12.20 6.90 -0.14
C GLU A 236 -11.29 6.55 1.03
N LEU A 237 -9.99 6.70 0.81
CA LEU A 237 -8.94 6.74 1.82
C LEU A 237 -8.43 8.16 1.94
N ILE A 238 -8.03 8.55 3.15
CA ILE A 238 -7.25 9.78 3.35
C ILE A 238 -5.84 9.41 3.79
N LEU A 239 -4.86 9.81 3.00
CA LEU A 239 -3.44 9.65 3.29
C LEU A 239 -2.88 10.95 3.85
N ALA A 240 -1.85 10.85 4.70
CA ALA A 240 -1.09 12.02 5.13
C ALA A 240 -0.42 12.70 3.94
N THR A 241 -0.34 14.03 3.98
CA THR A 241 0.44 14.79 2.98
C THR A 241 1.93 14.49 3.05
N TRP A 242 2.60 14.69 1.93
CA TRP A 242 4.05 14.62 1.78
C TRP A 242 4.62 15.95 1.26
N PRO A 243 5.95 16.16 1.30
CA PRO A 243 6.57 17.36 0.76
C PRO A 243 6.26 17.60 -0.72
N GLN A 244 6.24 18.85 -1.14
CA GLN A 244 6.12 19.22 -2.55
C GLN A 244 7.39 18.82 -3.31
N ASN A 245 7.22 18.44 -4.58
CA ASN A 245 8.33 18.29 -5.54
C ASN A 245 9.40 17.26 -5.14
N VAL A 246 9.00 16.13 -4.55
CA VAL A 246 9.90 15.00 -4.21
C VAL A 246 9.63 13.72 -5.03
N PRO A 247 9.47 13.78 -6.37
CA PRO A 247 9.00 12.65 -7.18
C PRO A 247 9.87 11.38 -7.02
N THR A 248 11.18 11.53 -6.83
CA THR A 248 12.12 10.42 -6.64
C THR A 248 11.90 9.67 -5.32
N GLN A 249 11.28 10.30 -4.32
CA GLN A 249 10.99 9.70 -3.02
C GLN A 249 9.57 9.10 -2.95
N LEU A 250 8.69 9.41 -3.90
CA LEU A 250 7.32 8.89 -3.87
C LEU A 250 7.27 7.41 -4.24
N PRO A 251 6.45 6.61 -3.54
CA PRO A 251 6.26 5.18 -3.84
C PRO A 251 5.33 4.98 -5.03
N ILE A 252 5.46 5.75 -6.11
CA ILE A 252 4.64 5.56 -7.32
C ILE A 252 5.10 4.29 -8.02
N GLN A 253 4.18 3.34 -8.17
CA GLN A 253 4.41 2.08 -8.88
C GLN A 253 4.00 2.15 -10.35
N ALA A 254 2.91 2.87 -10.64
CA ALA A 254 2.38 3.01 -11.98
C ALA A 254 1.61 4.32 -12.12
N PHE A 255 1.65 4.88 -13.33
CA PHE A 255 0.55 5.72 -13.81
C PHE A 255 -0.52 4.81 -14.37
N PHE A 256 -1.78 5.26 -14.35
CA PHE A 256 -2.87 4.48 -14.89
C PHE A 256 -3.86 5.32 -15.66
N TYR A 257 -4.61 4.66 -16.52
CA TYR A 257 -5.82 5.20 -17.10
C TYR A 257 -6.94 4.17 -17.11
N VAL A 258 -8.17 4.67 -17.15
CA VAL A 258 -9.39 3.95 -17.50
C VAL A 258 -9.97 4.61 -18.76
N GLU A 259 -10.81 3.89 -19.49
CA GLU A 259 -11.56 4.43 -20.63
C GLU A 259 -10.69 5.27 -21.59
N ASN A 260 -10.98 6.57 -21.72
CA ASN A 260 -10.30 7.52 -22.60
C ASN A 260 -9.17 8.34 -21.93
N GLY A 261 -8.68 7.94 -20.75
CA GLY A 261 -7.69 8.70 -19.96
C GLY A 261 -6.23 8.55 -20.38
N LEU A 262 -5.92 7.85 -21.49
CA LEU A 262 -4.54 7.55 -21.90
C LEU A 262 -3.68 8.82 -22.06
N ALA A 263 -4.22 9.87 -22.69
CA ALA A 263 -3.48 11.11 -22.93
C ALA A 263 -3.01 11.77 -21.62
N ASN A 264 -3.82 11.69 -20.56
CA ASN A 264 -3.47 12.21 -19.24
C ASN A 264 -2.38 11.36 -18.58
N ALA A 265 -2.50 10.03 -18.62
CA ALA A 265 -1.47 9.13 -18.09
C ALA A 265 -0.12 9.30 -18.82
N GLN A 266 -0.15 9.54 -20.13
CA GLN A 266 1.03 9.86 -20.93
C GLN A 266 1.64 11.21 -20.57
N HIS A 267 0.82 12.21 -20.25
CA HIS A 267 1.32 13.48 -19.72
C HIS A 267 2.08 13.27 -18.40
N ASP A 268 1.46 12.58 -17.45
CA ASP A 268 2.06 12.34 -16.13
C ASP A 268 3.35 11.49 -16.24
N GLN A 269 3.40 10.49 -17.13
CA GLN A 269 4.61 9.70 -17.35
C GLN A 269 5.78 10.57 -17.85
N ARG A 270 5.55 11.43 -18.85
CA ARG A 270 6.58 12.34 -19.38
C ARG A 270 7.05 13.36 -18.35
N ASP A 271 6.12 13.95 -17.61
CA ASP A 271 6.46 14.90 -16.55
C ASP A 271 7.31 14.20 -15.48
N PHE A 272 6.92 12.99 -15.07
CA PHE A 272 7.66 12.24 -14.06
C PHE A 272 9.07 11.87 -14.54
N TYR A 273 9.20 11.36 -15.76
CA TYR A 273 10.49 11.04 -16.35
C TYR A 273 11.41 12.27 -16.42
N SER A 274 10.88 13.42 -16.88
CA SER A 274 11.61 14.68 -16.93
C SER A 274 12.05 15.15 -15.54
N LYS A 275 11.13 15.18 -14.56
CA LYS A 275 11.38 15.69 -13.20
C LYS A 275 12.30 14.81 -12.36
N THR A 276 12.40 13.53 -12.70
CA THR A 276 13.26 12.57 -11.99
C THR A 276 14.61 12.35 -12.67
N GLY A 277 14.86 12.98 -13.82
CA GLY A 277 16.09 12.76 -14.59
C GLY A 277 16.16 11.37 -15.22
N GLY A 278 15.00 10.76 -15.52
CA GLY A 278 14.92 9.53 -16.32
C GLY A 278 14.35 8.31 -15.61
N MET A 279 13.70 8.44 -14.44
CA MET A 279 13.01 7.30 -13.84
C MET A 279 11.77 6.94 -14.66
N VAL A 280 11.69 5.68 -15.08
CA VAL A 280 10.55 5.16 -15.83
C VAL A 280 9.56 4.49 -14.89
N VAL A 281 8.32 4.99 -14.89
CA VAL A 281 7.16 4.38 -14.22
C VAL A 281 6.17 3.96 -15.30
N PRO A 282 5.73 2.69 -15.37
CA PRO A 282 4.86 2.23 -16.45
C PRO A 282 3.46 2.83 -16.35
N ILE A 283 2.83 3.01 -17.51
CA ILE A 283 1.39 3.24 -17.64
C ILE A 283 0.67 1.89 -17.70
N ILE A 284 -0.33 1.71 -16.85
CA ILE A 284 -1.18 0.51 -16.78
C ILE A 284 -2.62 0.89 -17.14
N LYS A 285 -3.22 0.18 -18.09
CA LYS A 285 -4.66 0.26 -18.34
C LYS A 285 -5.39 -0.49 -17.25
N ILE A 286 -6.32 0.17 -16.57
CA ILE A 286 -7.28 -0.45 -15.65
C ILE A 286 -8.61 -0.56 -16.37
N THR A 287 -9.21 -1.75 -16.35
CA THR A 287 -10.63 -1.90 -16.68
C THR A 287 -11.38 -2.08 -15.36
N LEU A 288 -12.19 -1.09 -14.97
CA LEU A 288 -13.01 -1.19 -13.76
C LEU A 288 -14.19 -2.15 -13.99
N PRO A 289 -14.68 -2.84 -12.94
CA PRO A 289 -15.76 -3.80 -13.08
C PRO A 289 -17.08 -3.09 -13.46
N ALA A 290 -17.74 -3.57 -14.52
CA ALA A 290 -19.05 -3.06 -14.94
C ALA A 290 -20.21 -3.51 -14.03
N THR A 291 -20.02 -4.61 -13.28
CA THR A 291 -20.99 -5.18 -12.34
C THR A 291 -20.28 -5.64 -11.08
N GLN A 292 -21.02 -5.88 -9.99
CA GLN A 292 -20.44 -6.37 -8.73
C GLN A 292 -19.75 -7.74 -8.86
N THR A 293 -20.22 -8.58 -9.79
CA THR A 293 -19.66 -9.91 -10.05
C THR A 293 -18.43 -9.86 -10.96
N ALA A 294 -18.33 -8.85 -11.84
CA ALA A 294 -17.14 -8.63 -12.68
C ALA A 294 -15.92 -8.24 -11.84
N ASN A 295 -14.72 -8.47 -12.37
CA ASN A 295 -13.47 -8.11 -11.72
C ASN A 295 -12.77 -6.97 -12.48
N ALA A 296 -12.01 -6.16 -11.74
CA ALA A 296 -11.07 -5.26 -12.37
C ALA A 296 -9.97 -6.06 -13.08
N THR A 297 -9.47 -5.55 -14.19
CA THR A 297 -8.32 -6.12 -14.91
C THR A 297 -7.26 -5.06 -15.16
N PHE A 298 -6.01 -5.51 -15.27
CA PHE A 298 -4.83 -4.67 -15.46
C PHE A 298 -4.10 -5.11 -16.72
N ALA A 299 -3.72 -4.17 -17.58
CA ALA A 299 -2.99 -4.47 -18.80
C ALA A 299 -1.85 -3.48 -19.02
N PHE A 300 -0.74 -3.99 -19.50
CA PHE A 300 0.41 -3.20 -19.95
C PHE A 300 0.48 -3.27 -21.47
N ASN A 301 0.49 -2.11 -22.12
CA ASN A 301 0.72 -2.01 -23.55
C ASN A 301 1.98 -1.17 -23.80
N LEU A 302 2.88 -1.68 -24.64
CA LEU A 302 4.10 -0.96 -24.98
C LEU A 302 3.81 0.35 -25.72
N ALA A 303 2.77 0.37 -26.55
CA ALA A 303 2.34 1.56 -27.30
C ALA A 303 1.80 2.70 -26.42
N ASP A 304 1.39 2.39 -25.18
CA ASP A 304 0.91 3.42 -24.25
C ASP A 304 2.08 4.23 -23.66
N GLN A 305 3.31 3.69 -23.68
CA GLN A 305 4.48 4.24 -22.99
C GLN A 305 5.18 5.31 -23.84
N VAL A 306 5.45 6.46 -23.24
CA VAL A 306 6.00 7.66 -23.90
C VAL A 306 7.32 8.17 -23.31
N ARG A 307 7.77 7.59 -22.18
CA ARG A 307 8.97 7.98 -21.41
C ARG A 307 9.03 9.47 -21.12
#